data_AF-A0A9D8G0Q6-F1
#
_entry.id   AF-A0A9D8G0Q6-F1
#
_cell.length_a   1.000
_cell.length_b   1.000
_cell.length_c   1.000
_cell.angle_alpha   90.00
_cell.angle_beta   90.00
_cell.angle_gamma   90.00
#
_symmetry.space_group_name_H-M   'P 1'
#
loop_
_entity.id
_entity.type
_entity.pdbx_description
1 polymer ?
#
loop_
_entity_poly.entity_id
_entity_poly.type
_entity_poly.pdbx_seq_one_letter_code
_entity_poly.pdbx_strand_id
1 'polypeptide(L)'
;MIPLIDFQRRSLTGPVMKGDEFDLEFAMKVRELTSEYEIKYNPEELVVDDKTADAVFQAAVQLLADVGVYHLDTERVIKFTKEEVEQIAKEYRETPSKHTFGKGKDAVTIEYRTMADKRPPALYSGSWGVADETWFTPYIQSFAQEPTIKAMGICAGLAKLGDLKPKAGTLSEIHVGLWEQKQIKEALQRAGRPDMHCGLLATVSSA
;
A
#
# COMPACT_ATOMS: atom_id res chain seq x y z
N MET A 1 18.37 -0.39 -4.32
CA MET A 1 17.25 -1.38 -4.29
C MET A 1 17.79 -2.76 -3.92
N ILE A 2 17.14 -3.50 -3.01
CA ILE A 2 17.51 -4.91 -2.71
C ILE A 2 16.89 -5.82 -3.76
N PRO A 3 17.67 -6.64 -4.49
CA PRO A 3 17.11 -7.56 -5.48
C PRO A 3 16.14 -8.57 -4.84
N LEU A 4 15.05 -8.90 -5.54
CA LEU A 4 14.03 -9.84 -5.05
C LEU A 4 14.63 -11.20 -4.64
N ILE A 5 15.60 -11.72 -5.40
CA ILE A 5 16.26 -12.99 -5.08
C ILE A 5 17.13 -12.90 -3.82
N ASP A 6 17.71 -11.74 -3.53
CA ASP A 6 18.47 -11.53 -2.30
C ASP A 6 17.53 -11.46 -1.10
N PHE A 7 16.36 -10.81 -1.25
CA PHE A 7 15.31 -10.81 -0.23
C PHE A 7 14.85 -12.24 0.09
N GLN A 8 14.55 -13.06 -0.93
CA GLN A 8 14.19 -14.47 -0.74
C GLN A 8 15.30 -15.27 -0.07
N ARG A 9 16.57 -15.06 -0.46
CA ARG A 9 17.71 -15.70 0.19
C ARG A 9 17.75 -15.35 1.69
N ARG A 10 17.64 -14.06 2.03
CA ARG A 10 17.64 -13.60 3.42
C ARG A 10 16.43 -14.15 4.20
N SER A 11 15.26 -14.27 3.59
CA SER A 11 14.09 -14.85 4.27
C SER A 11 14.24 -16.33 4.61
N LEU A 12 15.06 -17.06 3.84
CA LEU A 12 15.34 -18.48 4.07
C LEU A 12 16.55 -18.72 5.00
N THR A 13 17.51 -17.79 5.05
CA THR A 13 18.76 -17.95 5.81
C THR A 13 18.89 -17.04 7.04
N GLY A 14 17.99 -16.08 7.22
CA GLY A 14 17.99 -15.15 8.36
C GLY A 14 17.84 -15.88 9.70
N PRO A 15 18.20 -15.25 10.84
CA PRO A 15 18.05 -15.86 12.15
C PRO A 15 16.58 -16.23 12.43
N VAL A 16 16.38 -17.42 13.00
CA VAL A 16 15.06 -17.91 13.43
C VAL A 16 14.62 -17.15 14.67
N MET A 17 13.37 -16.72 14.71
CA MET A 17 12.79 -16.01 15.85
C MET A 17 11.28 -16.29 15.90
N LYS A 18 10.69 -16.39 17.10
CA LYS A 18 9.24 -16.50 17.21
C LYS A 18 8.58 -15.13 17.01
N GLY A 19 7.35 -15.12 16.50
CA GLY A 19 6.58 -13.88 16.30
C GLY A 19 6.49 -13.04 17.57
N ASP A 20 6.07 -13.64 18.69
CA ASP A 20 5.95 -12.93 19.98
C ASP A 20 7.29 -12.37 20.50
N GLU A 21 8.40 -13.04 20.21
CA GLU A 21 9.75 -12.56 20.56
C GLU A 21 10.13 -11.36 19.71
N PHE A 22 9.85 -11.41 18.40
CA PHE A 22 10.07 -10.29 17.49
C PHE A 22 9.20 -9.07 17.87
N ASP A 23 7.92 -9.28 18.17
CA ASP A 23 7.01 -8.21 18.58
C ASP A 23 7.48 -7.51 19.85
N LEU A 24 7.99 -8.27 20.82
CA LEU A 24 8.56 -7.74 22.04
C LEU A 24 9.84 -6.93 21.76
N GLU A 25 10.78 -7.47 20.98
CA GLU A 25 12.02 -6.78 20.58
C GLU A 25 11.71 -5.48 19.84
N PHE A 26 10.80 -5.52 18.86
CA PHE A 26 10.33 -4.36 18.11
C PHE A 26 9.75 -3.29 19.04
N ALA A 27 8.82 -3.66 19.93
CA ALA A 27 8.18 -2.72 20.84
C ALA A 27 9.18 -2.09 21.83
N MET A 28 10.15 -2.85 22.31
CA MET A 28 11.21 -2.31 23.19
C MET A 28 12.11 -1.34 22.44
N LYS A 29 12.57 -1.70 21.23
CA LYS A 29 13.45 -0.84 20.43
C LYS A 29 12.75 0.44 19.98
N VAL A 30 11.47 0.41 19.64
CA VAL A 30 10.69 1.63 19.35
C VAL A 30 10.66 2.58 20.55
N ARG A 31 10.44 2.06 21.77
CA ARG A 31 10.45 2.89 23.00
C ARG A 31 11.83 3.48 23.30
N GLU A 32 12.88 2.68 23.11
CA GLU A 32 14.27 3.13 23.24
C GLU A 32 14.57 4.29 22.28
N LEU A 33 14.31 4.09 20.98
CA LEU A 33 14.65 5.08 19.94
C LEU A 33 13.78 6.33 20.03
N THR A 34 12.49 6.20 20.36
CA THR A 34 11.64 7.39 20.57
C THR A 34 12.12 8.24 21.74
N SER A 35 12.65 7.62 22.79
CA SER A 35 13.29 8.35 23.89
C SER A 35 14.64 8.94 23.50
N GLU A 36 15.50 8.18 22.81
CA GLU A 36 16.84 8.59 22.39
C GLU A 36 16.82 9.80 21.44
N TYR A 37 15.93 9.76 20.45
CA TYR A 37 15.75 10.82 19.46
C TYR A 37 14.78 11.93 19.92
N GLU A 38 14.33 11.89 21.17
CA GLU A 38 13.40 12.85 21.79
C GLU A 38 12.10 13.08 20.99
N ILE A 39 11.58 12.03 20.34
CA ILE A 39 10.38 12.10 19.51
C ILE A 39 9.15 12.17 20.40
N LYS A 40 8.42 13.29 20.35
CA LYS A 40 7.22 13.53 21.16
C LYS A 40 6.02 13.82 20.27
N TYR A 41 4.93 13.09 20.51
CA TYR A 41 3.66 13.36 19.85
C TYR A 41 3.01 14.62 20.42
N ASN A 42 2.59 15.53 19.55
CA ASN A 42 1.83 16.73 19.89
C ASN A 42 0.48 16.70 19.11
N PRO A 43 -0.66 16.50 19.79
CA PRO A 43 -1.95 16.41 19.10
C PRO A 43 -2.40 17.71 18.44
N GLU A 44 -1.86 18.86 18.87
CA GLU A 44 -2.14 20.17 18.27
C GLU A 44 -1.31 20.45 17.01
N GLU A 45 -0.35 19.58 16.70
CA GLU A 45 0.58 19.73 15.59
C GLU A 45 0.42 18.56 14.61
N LEU A 46 -0.43 18.77 13.59
CA LEU A 46 -0.69 17.75 12.57
C LEU A 46 0.53 17.51 11.67
N VAL A 47 1.33 18.54 11.42
CA VAL A 47 2.54 18.51 10.59
C VAL A 47 3.69 19.01 11.44
N VAL A 48 4.64 18.10 11.72
CA VAL A 48 5.81 18.38 12.57
C VAL A 48 6.86 19.22 11.85
N ASP A 49 7.74 19.85 12.62
CA ASP A 49 8.92 20.53 12.09
C ASP A 49 9.97 19.59 11.47
N ASP A 50 10.91 20.17 10.71
CA ASP A 50 11.97 19.43 10.02
C ASP A 50 12.88 18.67 11.01
N LYS A 51 13.11 19.21 12.21
CA LYS A 51 13.97 18.57 13.22
C LYS A 51 13.34 17.27 13.71
N THR A 52 12.06 17.29 14.03
CA THR A 52 11.31 16.09 14.43
C THR A 52 11.18 15.12 13.26
N ALA A 53 10.95 15.60 12.04
CA ALA A 53 10.92 14.73 10.85
C ALA A 53 12.25 14.00 10.61
N ASP A 54 13.39 14.71 10.71
CA ASP A 54 14.72 14.12 10.58
C ASP A 54 15.00 13.13 11.72
N ALA A 55 14.61 13.46 12.96
CA ALA A 55 14.75 12.57 14.10
C ALA A 55 13.96 11.26 13.92
N VAL A 56 12.71 11.34 13.45
CA VAL A 56 11.88 10.16 13.12
C VAL A 56 12.53 9.33 12.00
N PHE A 57 13.05 9.97 10.96
CA PHE A 57 13.73 9.26 9.86
C PHE A 57 14.96 8.51 10.37
N GLN A 58 15.84 9.15 11.12
CA GLN A 58 17.06 8.52 11.66
C GLN A 58 16.73 7.39 12.64
N ALA A 59 15.75 7.60 13.53
CA ALA A 59 15.25 6.55 14.41
C ALA A 59 14.71 5.35 13.63
N ALA A 60 13.94 5.58 12.55
CA ALA A 60 13.40 4.50 11.73
C ALA A 60 14.50 3.73 10.96
N VAL A 61 15.53 4.41 10.47
CA VAL A 61 16.70 3.79 9.84
C VAL A 61 17.40 2.86 10.84
N GLN A 62 17.64 3.33 12.06
CA GLN A 62 18.27 2.53 13.12
C GLN A 62 17.38 1.36 13.56
N LEU A 63 16.08 1.59 13.71
CA LEU A 63 15.11 0.54 14.04
C LEU A 63 15.18 -0.61 13.03
N LEU A 64 15.18 -0.30 11.74
CA LEU A 64 15.21 -1.30 10.68
C LEU A 64 16.55 -2.05 10.62
N ALA A 65 17.67 -1.37 10.89
CA ALA A 65 18.98 -1.99 10.95
C ALA A 65 19.15 -2.92 12.18
N ASP A 66 18.69 -2.47 13.35
CA ASP A 66 18.78 -3.21 14.60
C ASP A 66 17.85 -4.44 14.59
N VAL A 67 16.57 -4.21 14.28
CA VAL A 67 15.50 -5.21 14.43
C VAL A 67 15.31 -6.03 13.15
N GLY A 68 15.34 -5.39 11.98
CA GLY A 68 15.05 -6.05 10.69
C GLY A 68 13.55 -6.21 10.43
N VAL A 69 13.20 -7.11 9.51
CA VAL A 69 11.81 -7.42 9.13
C VAL A 69 11.51 -8.89 9.38
N TYR A 70 10.44 -9.17 10.09
CA TYR A 70 9.99 -10.54 10.33
C TYR A 70 9.30 -11.13 9.10
N HIS A 71 9.70 -12.33 8.70
CA HIS A 71 9.09 -13.08 7.61
C HIS A 71 8.19 -14.18 8.17
N LEU A 72 6.88 -13.96 8.12
CA LEU A 72 5.87 -14.81 8.75
C LEU A 72 5.96 -16.29 8.32
N ASP A 73 6.15 -16.57 7.03
CA ASP A 73 6.13 -17.97 6.55
C ASP A 73 7.37 -18.78 6.93
N THR A 74 8.50 -18.11 7.19
CA THR A 74 9.78 -18.77 7.47
C THR A 74 10.20 -18.63 8.93
N GLU A 75 9.43 -17.86 9.71
CA GLU A 75 9.70 -17.50 11.11
C GLU A 75 11.14 -17.00 11.32
N ARG A 76 11.60 -16.15 10.39
CA ARG A 76 12.96 -15.62 10.36
C ARG A 76 12.98 -14.11 10.24
N VAL A 77 14.05 -13.51 10.72
CA VAL A 77 14.29 -12.07 10.60
C VAL A 77 15.19 -11.80 9.40
N ILE A 78 14.72 -10.95 8.49
CA ILE A 78 15.50 -10.39 7.40
C ILE A 78 16.25 -9.18 7.96
N LYS A 79 17.58 -9.30 8.03
CA LYS A 79 18.46 -8.22 8.50
C LYS A 79 18.93 -7.33 7.34
N PHE A 80 19.09 -6.05 7.65
CA PHE A 80 19.65 -5.03 6.77
C PHE A 80 20.74 -4.28 7.51
N THR A 81 21.75 -3.77 6.79
CA THR A 81 22.69 -2.83 7.40
C THR A 81 22.12 -1.41 7.36
N LYS A 82 22.61 -0.54 8.25
CA LYS A 82 22.24 0.88 8.24
C LYS A 82 22.53 1.52 6.88
N GLU A 83 23.68 1.21 6.30
CA GLU A 83 24.12 1.73 5.00
C GLU A 83 23.19 1.26 3.86
N GLU A 84 22.70 0.01 3.90
CA GLU A 84 21.74 -0.48 2.91
C GLU A 84 20.44 0.33 2.96
N VAL A 85 19.91 0.58 4.17
CA VAL A 85 18.66 1.33 4.37
C VAL A 85 18.83 2.78 3.90
N GLU A 86 19.90 3.45 4.32
CA GLU A 86 20.20 4.84 3.96
C GLU A 86 20.40 5.01 2.45
N GLN A 87 21.15 4.09 1.83
CA GLN A 87 21.41 4.13 0.39
C GLN A 87 20.12 3.99 -0.41
N ILE A 88 19.23 3.07 0.00
CA ILE A 88 17.91 2.91 -0.64
C ILE A 88 17.04 4.16 -0.45
N ALA A 89 17.00 4.71 0.76
CA ALA A 89 16.23 5.93 1.03
C ALA A 89 16.72 7.12 0.19
N LYS A 90 18.05 7.25 0.05
CA LYS A 90 18.69 8.24 -0.81
C LYS A 90 18.31 8.04 -2.28
N GLU A 91 18.37 6.82 -2.80
CA GLU A 91 17.96 6.49 -4.17
C GLU A 91 16.52 6.93 -4.47
N TYR A 92 15.57 6.64 -3.56
CA TYR A 92 14.17 7.07 -3.72
C TYR A 92 14.01 8.59 -3.69
N ARG A 93 14.81 9.30 -2.89
CA ARG A 93 14.80 10.76 -2.83
C ARG A 93 15.40 11.40 -4.09
N GLU A 94 16.49 10.84 -4.61
CA GLU A 94 17.19 11.34 -5.79
C GLU A 94 16.47 10.97 -7.09
N THR A 95 15.72 9.87 -7.09
CA THR A 95 14.96 9.38 -8.25
C THR A 95 13.48 9.19 -7.88
N PRO A 96 12.75 10.29 -7.59
CA PRO A 96 11.36 10.21 -7.19
C PRO A 96 10.50 9.55 -8.29
N SER A 97 9.68 8.58 -7.89
CA SER A 97 8.86 7.82 -8.83
C SER A 97 7.76 8.65 -9.48
N LYS A 98 7.48 8.32 -10.75
CA LYS A 98 6.40 8.88 -11.55
C LYS A 98 5.73 7.78 -12.35
N HIS A 99 4.42 7.64 -12.20
CA HIS A 99 3.64 6.58 -12.84
C HIS A 99 2.38 7.14 -13.47
N THR A 100 2.16 6.82 -14.75
CA THR A 100 0.92 7.15 -15.46
C THR A 100 0.01 5.93 -15.52
N PHE A 101 -1.23 6.11 -15.10
CA PHE A 101 -2.29 5.12 -15.17
C PHE A 101 -3.37 5.59 -16.15
N GLY A 102 -4.14 4.64 -16.68
CA GLY A 102 -5.17 4.91 -17.68
C GLY A 102 -4.60 5.34 -19.04
N LYS A 103 -5.48 5.73 -19.97
CA LYS A 103 -5.10 6.14 -21.33
C LYS A 103 -5.90 7.36 -21.81
N GLY A 104 -5.36 8.05 -22.80
CA GLY A 104 -6.04 9.16 -23.48
C GLY A 104 -6.54 10.23 -22.50
N LYS A 105 -7.81 10.58 -22.60
CA LYS A 105 -8.46 11.57 -21.72
C LYS A 105 -8.58 11.13 -20.25
N ASP A 106 -8.49 9.82 -19.99
CA ASP A 106 -8.62 9.22 -18.66
C ASP A 106 -7.25 8.97 -18.01
N ALA A 107 -6.15 9.36 -18.66
CA ALA A 107 -4.81 9.20 -18.12
C ALA A 107 -4.57 10.12 -16.93
N VAL A 108 -3.97 9.59 -15.86
CA VAL A 108 -3.53 10.34 -14.69
C VAL A 108 -2.12 9.95 -14.32
N THR A 109 -1.28 10.94 -14.04
CA THR A 109 0.09 10.71 -13.57
C THR A 109 0.18 10.98 -12.06
N ILE A 110 0.60 9.95 -11.31
CA ILE A 110 1.05 10.08 -9.91
C ILE A 110 2.51 10.47 -9.93
N GLU A 111 2.83 11.53 -9.21
CA GLU A 111 4.18 12.04 -9.06
C GLU A 111 4.45 12.36 -7.59
N TYR A 112 5.70 12.18 -7.18
CA TYR A 112 6.16 12.61 -5.87
C TYR A 112 5.83 14.09 -5.62
N ARG A 113 5.39 14.40 -4.40
CA ARG A 113 5.07 15.74 -3.92
C ARG A 113 5.97 16.05 -2.73
N THR A 114 6.42 17.30 -2.64
CA THR A 114 7.14 17.83 -1.47
C THR A 114 6.22 18.71 -0.63
N MET A 115 6.68 19.10 0.56
CA MET A 115 5.95 20.04 1.42
C MET A 115 5.68 21.39 0.76
N ALA A 116 6.53 21.82 -0.17
CA ALA A 116 6.35 23.06 -0.93
C ALA A 116 5.41 22.92 -2.14
N ASP A 117 4.94 21.70 -2.45
CA ASP A 117 4.14 21.42 -3.63
C ASP A 117 2.69 21.90 -3.48
N LYS A 118 2.35 22.93 -4.25
CA LYS A 118 1.01 23.55 -4.28
C LYS A 118 -0.01 22.78 -5.11
N ARG A 119 0.39 21.74 -5.86
CA ARG A 119 -0.55 20.91 -6.62
C ARG A 119 -1.43 20.14 -5.63
N PRO A 120 -2.76 20.08 -5.83
CA PRO A 120 -3.61 19.23 -5.01
C PRO A 120 -3.20 17.75 -5.18
N PRO A 121 -3.37 16.91 -4.15
CA PRO A 121 -3.19 15.47 -4.31
C PRO A 121 -4.17 14.95 -5.35
N ALA A 122 -3.74 14.00 -6.17
CA ALA A 122 -4.65 13.31 -7.07
C ALA A 122 -5.61 12.44 -6.25
N LEU A 123 -6.91 12.58 -6.49
CA LEU A 123 -7.95 11.83 -5.79
C LEU A 123 -8.17 10.49 -6.47
N TYR A 124 -7.75 9.43 -5.79
CA TYR A 124 -8.05 8.04 -6.12
C TYR A 124 -9.10 7.56 -5.12
N SER A 125 -10.29 7.25 -5.60
CA SER A 125 -11.38 6.77 -4.76
C SER A 125 -12.11 5.64 -5.46
N GLY A 126 -12.72 4.78 -4.68
CA GLY A 126 -13.53 3.69 -5.20
C GLY A 126 -14.62 3.34 -4.22
N SER A 127 -15.40 2.34 -4.58
CA SER A 127 -16.46 1.77 -3.76
C SER A 127 -15.86 0.89 -2.67
N TRP A 128 -15.50 1.44 -1.51
CA TRP A 128 -14.90 0.62 -0.45
C TRP A 128 -15.90 -0.38 0.14
N GLY A 129 -15.38 -1.50 0.64
CA GLY A 129 -16.13 -2.49 1.40
C GLY A 129 -16.70 -3.62 0.55
N VAL A 130 -17.83 -4.17 1.01
CA VAL A 130 -18.48 -5.32 0.40
C VAL A 130 -19.79 -4.87 -0.26
N ALA A 131 -19.96 -5.22 -1.52
CA ALA A 131 -21.17 -4.97 -2.28
C ALA A 131 -21.98 -6.25 -2.49
N ASP A 132 -23.27 -6.08 -2.78
CA ASP A 132 -24.10 -7.16 -3.33
C ASP A 132 -23.99 -7.15 -4.86
N GLU A 133 -24.16 -8.32 -5.46
CA GLU A 133 -24.14 -8.52 -6.91
C GLU A 133 -25.10 -7.58 -7.64
N THR A 134 -26.29 -7.33 -7.07
CA THR A 134 -27.36 -6.55 -7.72
C THR A 134 -27.04 -5.06 -7.88
N TRP A 135 -26.19 -4.50 -7.01
CA TRP A 135 -25.85 -3.08 -7.03
C TRP A 135 -24.35 -2.80 -7.15
N PHE A 136 -23.54 -3.82 -7.42
CA PHE A 136 -22.09 -3.71 -7.62
C PHE A 136 -21.70 -2.67 -8.68
N THR A 137 -22.23 -2.81 -9.89
CA THR A 137 -21.92 -1.93 -11.03
C THR A 137 -22.36 -0.48 -10.79
N PRO A 138 -23.61 -0.18 -10.38
CA PRO A 138 -24.00 1.21 -10.10
C PRO A 138 -23.22 1.83 -8.94
N TYR A 139 -22.78 1.04 -7.95
CA TYR A 139 -21.94 1.56 -6.86
C TYR A 139 -20.57 2.02 -7.36
N ILE A 140 -19.89 1.22 -8.18
CA ILE A 140 -18.63 1.64 -8.81
C ILE A 140 -18.84 2.85 -9.71
N GLN A 141 -19.91 2.85 -10.51
CA GLN A 141 -20.22 3.94 -11.42
C GLN A 141 -20.38 5.27 -10.67
N SER A 142 -20.97 5.24 -9.46
CA SER A 142 -21.15 6.45 -8.63
C SER A 142 -19.84 7.18 -8.31
N PHE A 143 -18.70 6.46 -8.23
CA PHE A 143 -17.38 7.08 -8.08
C PHE A 143 -16.76 7.42 -9.43
N ALA A 144 -16.86 6.52 -10.41
CA ALA A 144 -16.22 6.71 -11.72
C ALA A 144 -16.74 7.96 -12.46
N GLN A 145 -18.03 8.28 -12.29
CA GLN A 145 -18.66 9.42 -12.95
C GLN A 145 -18.27 10.78 -12.33
N GLU A 146 -17.70 10.81 -11.12
CA GLU A 146 -17.30 12.06 -10.47
C GLU A 146 -16.04 12.65 -11.13
N PRO A 147 -16.11 13.87 -11.69
CA PRO A 147 -14.97 14.47 -12.41
C PRO A 147 -13.72 14.73 -11.55
N THR A 148 -13.91 14.81 -10.23
CA THR A 148 -12.84 15.00 -9.25
C THR A 148 -12.02 13.72 -9.04
N ILE A 149 -12.62 12.54 -9.24
CA ILE A 149 -11.96 11.24 -9.08
C ILE A 149 -11.14 10.96 -10.34
N LYS A 150 -9.81 10.95 -10.21
CA LYS A 150 -8.91 10.82 -11.37
C LYS A 150 -8.63 9.38 -11.77
N ALA A 151 -8.77 8.45 -10.84
CA ALA A 151 -8.64 7.02 -11.08
C ALA A 151 -9.35 6.25 -9.96
N MET A 152 -9.69 4.99 -10.22
CA MET A 152 -10.31 4.16 -9.19
C MET A 152 -9.27 3.75 -8.15
N GLY A 153 -9.68 3.80 -6.87
CA GLY A 153 -8.95 3.30 -5.72
C GLY A 153 -9.25 1.82 -5.46
N ILE A 154 -9.47 1.44 -4.20
CA ILE A 154 -10.00 0.11 -3.87
C ILE A 154 -11.47 0.06 -4.30
N CYS A 155 -11.82 -0.95 -5.10
CA CYS A 155 -13.19 -1.22 -5.51
C CYS A 155 -13.81 -2.29 -4.63
N ALA A 156 -15.14 -2.30 -4.54
CA ALA A 156 -15.85 -3.19 -3.63
C ALA A 156 -15.58 -4.65 -3.98
N GLY A 157 -15.51 -5.48 -2.96
CA GLY A 157 -15.52 -6.93 -3.12
C GLY A 157 -16.93 -7.50 -3.04
N LEU A 158 -17.10 -8.76 -3.42
CA LEU A 158 -18.33 -9.52 -3.18
C LEU A 158 -18.18 -10.48 -2.00
N ALA A 159 -19.21 -10.56 -1.14
CA ALA A 159 -19.32 -11.66 -0.18
C ALA A 159 -19.63 -13.00 -0.87
N LYS A 160 -20.34 -12.94 -1.99
CA LYS A 160 -20.70 -14.08 -2.83
C LYS A 160 -21.12 -13.60 -4.22
N LEU A 161 -20.98 -14.48 -5.21
CA LEU A 161 -21.52 -14.34 -6.56
C LEU A 161 -22.53 -15.47 -6.77
N GLY A 162 -23.83 -15.16 -6.80
CA GLY A 162 -24.88 -16.16 -6.62
C GLY A 162 -24.72 -16.94 -5.31
N ASP A 163 -24.43 -18.24 -5.42
CA ASP A 163 -24.13 -19.13 -4.27
C ASP A 163 -22.63 -19.36 -4.05
N LEU A 164 -21.77 -18.85 -4.93
CA LEU A 164 -20.32 -19.02 -4.87
C LEU A 164 -19.70 -18.01 -3.90
N LYS A 165 -19.01 -18.49 -2.87
CA LYS A 165 -18.22 -17.62 -1.97
C LYS A 165 -16.75 -17.58 -2.44
N PRO A 166 -16.12 -16.39 -2.54
CA PRO A 166 -14.70 -16.31 -2.84
C PRO A 166 -13.87 -16.77 -1.65
N LYS A 167 -13.21 -17.92 -1.78
CA LYS A 167 -12.29 -18.45 -0.78
C LYS A 167 -10.85 -18.25 -1.23
N ALA A 168 -10.06 -17.55 -0.41
CA ALA A 168 -8.65 -17.27 -0.65
C ALA A 168 -7.85 -18.54 -0.97
N GLY A 169 -6.96 -18.44 -1.95
CA GLY A 169 -6.11 -19.55 -2.41
C GLY A 169 -6.86 -20.62 -3.21
N THR A 170 -8.07 -20.35 -3.70
CA THR A 170 -8.86 -21.31 -4.48
C THR A 170 -9.37 -20.71 -5.79
N LEU A 171 -9.85 -21.57 -6.71
CA LEU A 171 -10.42 -21.13 -7.98
C LEU A 171 -11.64 -20.19 -7.83
N SER A 172 -12.34 -20.27 -6.68
CA SER A 172 -13.50 -19.41 -6.42
C SER A 172 -13.12 -17.93 -6.25
N GLU A 173 -11.97 -17.64 -5.64
CA GLU A 173 -11.41 -16.29 -5.52
C GLU A 173 -11.11 -15.69 -6.90
N ILE A 174 -10.44 -16.46 -7.76
CA ILE A 174 -10.10 -16.02 -9.13
C ILE A 174 -11.38 -15.82 -9.96
N HIS A 175 -12.35 -16.73 -9.86
CA HIS A 175 -13.59 -16.64 -10.61
C HIS A 175 -14.38 -15.36 -10.25
N VAL A 176 -14.54 -15.09 -8.96
CA VAL A 176 -15.23 -13.89 -8.47
C VAL A 176 -14.44 -12.63 -8.83
N GLY A 177 -13.12 -12.62 -8.66
CA GLY A 177 -12.28 -11.47 -9.04
C GLY A 177 -12.33 -11.12 -10.53
N LEU A 178 -12.39 -12.13 -11.41
CA LEU A 178 -12.59 -11.91 -12.85
C LEU A 178 -13.96 -11.30 -13.15
N TRP A 179 -15.01 -11.74 -12.43
CA TRP A 179 -16.33 -11.15 -12.53
C TRP A 179 -16.32 -9.68 -12.08
N GLU A 180 -15.70 -9.38 -10.93
CA GLU A 180 -15.57 -8.01 -10.41
C GLU A 180 -14.85 -7.12 -11.42
N GLN A 181 -13.74 -7.58 -11.99
CA GLN A 181 -12.99 -6.84 -12.99
C GLN A 181 -13.85 -6.52 -14.23
N LYS A 182 -14.69 -7.46 -14.66
CA LYS A 182 -15.62 -7.24 -15.78
C LYS A 182 -16.66 -6.17 -15.42
N GLN A 183 -17.23 -6.21 -14.21
CA GLN A 183 -18.21 -5.22 -13.79
C GLN A 183 -17.61 -3.83 -13.56
N ILE A 184 -16.38 -3.74 -13.07
CA ILE A 184 -15.65 -2.47 -12.95
C ILE A 184 -15.48 -1.85 -14.35
N LYS A 185 -15.01 -2.62 -15.33
CA LYS A 185 -14.85 -2.13 -16.71
C LYS A 185 -16.19 -1.68 -17.31
N GLU A 186 -17.26 -2.42 -17.05
CA GLU A 186 -18.62 -2.02 -17.46
C GLU A 186 -19.05 -0.70 -16.80
N ALA A 187 -18.82 -0.53 -15.50
CA ALA A 187 -19.13 0.72 -14.79
C ALA A 187 -18.33 1.91 -15.34
N LEU A 188 -17.04 1.71 -15.64
CA LEU A 188 -16.19 2.72 -16.28
C LEU A 188 -16.69 3.09 -17.69
N GLN A 189 -17.11 2.10 -18.47
CA GLN A 189 -17.73 2.31 -19.78
C GLN A 189 -19.01 3.16 -19.66
N ARG A 190 -19.89 2.84 -18.70
CA ARG A 190 -21.13 3.59 -18.42
C ARG A 190 -20.86 5.03 -17.97
N ALA A 191 -19.79 5.24 -17.21
CA ALA A 191 -19.35 6.58 -16.80
C ALA A 191 -18.68 7.38 -17.95
N GLY A 192 -18.53 6.79 -19.15
CA GLY A 192 -17.88 7.43 -20.29
C GLY A 192 -16.36 7.56 -20.14
N ARG A 193 -15.75 6.73 -19.28
CA ARG A 193 -14.32 6.74 -18.92
C ARG A 193 -13.69 5.35 -19.07
N PRO A 194 -13.80 4.71 -20.24
CA PRO A 194 -13.42 3.31 -20.42
C PRO A 194 -11.91 3.05 -20.24
N ASP A 195 -11.09 4.08 -20.35
CA ASP A 195 -9.63 4.00 -20.22
C ASP A 195 -9.13 4.43 -18.84
N MET A 196 -10.03 4.65 -17.87
CA MET A 196 -9.68 4.98 -16.50
C MET A 196 -9.04 3.76 -15.80
N HIS A 197 -8.08 4.03 -14.90
CA HIS A 197 -7.51 3.01 -14.02
C HIS A 197 -8.61 2.26 -13.26
N CYS A 198 -8.58 0.93 -13.29
CA CYS A 198 -9.63 0.07 -12.71
C CYS A 198 -9.54 -0.10 -11.18
N GLY A 199 -8.45 0.34 -10.55
CA GLY A 199 -8.30 0.19 -9.10
C GLY A 199 -7.82 -1.20 -8.70
N LEU A 200 -7.84 -1.43 -7.39
CA LEU A 200 -7.52 -2.72 -6.78
C LEU A 200 -8.81 -3.55 -6.61
N LEU A 201 -8.72 -4.83 -6.95
CA LEU A 201 -9.81 -5.81 -6.78
C LEU A 201 -9.76 -6.37 -5.36
N ALA A 202 -10.78 -6.08 -4.54
CA ALA A 202 -10.77 -6.47 -3.13
C ALA A 202 -10.82 -7.99 -2.91
N THR A 203 -11.50 -8.75 -3.78
CA THR A 203 -11.63 -10.21 -3.60
C THR A 203 -10.32 -10.97 -3.82
N VAL A 204 -9.43 -10.45 -4.67
CA VAL A 204 -8.15 -11.13 -5.01
C VAL A 204 -6.93 -10.40 -4.44
N SER A 205 -7.13 -9.44 -3.53
CA SER A 205 -6.05 -8.70 -2.87
C SER A 205 -5.63 -9.29 -1.52
N SER A 206 -6.26 -10.38 -1.08
CA SER A 206 -6.05 -11.02 0.23
C SER A 206 -5.00 -12.13 0.23
N ALA A 207 -4.13 -12.19 -0.79
CA ALA A 207 -3.04 -13.15 -0.89
C ALA A 207 -1.68 -12.48 -0.67
#